data_AF-C6WML1-F1
#
_entry.id   AF-C6WML1-F1
#
_cell.length_a   1.000
_cell.length_b   1.000
_cell.length_c   1.000
_cell.angle_alpha   90.00
_cell.angle_beta   90.00
_cell.angle_gamma   90.00
#
_symmetry.space_group_name_H-M   'P 1'
#
loop_
_entity.id
_entity.type
_entity.pdbx_description
1 polymer ?
#
loop_
_entity_poly.entity_id
_entity_poly.type
_entity_poly.pdbx_seq_one_letter_code
_entity_poly.pdbx_strand_id
1 'polypeptide(L)'
;MGLLDEGAVERFSVERLHSGTADRLHRYLARRVGAEIADDLVAEAFLALWRDRAGSPHEPDATVAWLYGVATNLVRRHVRTEERRLRA
;
A
#
# COMPACT_ATOMS: atom_id res chain seq x y z
N MET A 1 4.02 -10.59 34.61
CA MET A 1 4.54 -11.54 33.61
C MET A 1 3.84 -11.21 32.30
N GLY A 2 4.50 -10.39 31.47
CA GLY A 2 3.88 -9.56 30.44
C GLY A 2 3.38 -10.35 29.23
N LEU A 3 2.09 -10.20 28.96
CA LEU A 3 1.46 -10.48 27.68
C LEU A 3 1.86 -9.34 26.73
N LEU A 4 3.13 -9.32 26.30
CA LEU A 4 3.59 -8.38 25.30
C LEU A 4 2.96 -8.77 23.96
N ASP A 5 1.82 -8.16 23.69
CA ASP A 5 1.57 -7.42 22.46
C ASP A 5 2.08 -8.12 21.18
N GLU A 6 1.40 -9.20 20.76
CA GLU A 6 1.48 -9.68 19.38
C GLU A 6 1.23 -8.51 18.39
N GLY A 7 0.44 -7.52 18.79
CA GLY A 7 0.18 -6.28 18.05
C GLY A 7 1.32 -5.25 18.00
N ALA A 8 2.32 -5.29 18.89
CA ALA A 8 3.51 -4.42 18.84
C ALA A 8 4.44 -4.93 17.76
N VAL A 9 4.73 -6.24 17.82
CA VAL A 9 5.63 -6.91 16.89
C VAL A 9 5.09 -6.77 15.46
N GLU A 10 3.76 -6.77 15.29
CA GLU A 10 3.09 -6.47 14.02
C GLU A 10 3.11 -4.99 13.61
N ARG A 11 2.95 -4.04 14.55
CA ARG A 11 3.06 -2.58 14.31
C ARG A 11 4.42 -2.24 13.69
N PHE A 12 5.48 -2.81 14.25
CA PHE A 12 6.84 -2.59 13.76
C PHE A 12 7.06 -3.17 12.36
N SER A 13 6.27 -4.14 11.89
CA SER A 13 6.41 -4.68 10.53
C SER A 13 5.88 -3.74 9.45
N VAL A 14 4.73 -3.10 9.65
CA VAL A 14 4.19 -2.11 8.68
C VAL A 14 5.10 -0.88 8.62
N GLU A 15 5.56 -0.38 9.78
CA GLU A 15 6.45 0.77 9.86
C GLU A 15 7.83 0.49 9.23
N ARG A 16 8.40 -0.70 9.45
CA ARG A 16 9.63 -1.14 8.76
C ARG A 16 9.43 -1.26 7.25
N LEU A 17 8.33 -1.88 6.80
CA LEU A 17 8.02 -1.98 5.37
C LEU A 17 7.82 -0.60 4.75
N HIS A 18 7.18 0.32 5.46
CA HIS A 18 6.99 1.70 5.01
C HIS A 18 8.32 2.39 4.74
N SER A 19 9.23 2.39 5.71
CA SER A 19 10.54 3.05 5.61
C SER A 19 11.38 2.55 4.42
N GLY A 20 11.26 1.26 4.04
CA GLY A 20 12.01 0.69 2.92
C GLY A 20 11.29 0.71 1.56
N THR A 21 9.96 0.78 1.56
CA THR A 21 9.13 0.53 0.37
C THR A 21 8.34 1.74 -0.11
N ALA A 22 7.93 2.64 0.79
CA ALA A 22 7.04 3.76 0.46
C ALA A 22 7.59 4.61 -0.70
N ASP A 23 8.85 5.02 -0.65
CA ASP A 23 9.50 5.77 -1.72
C ASP A 23 9.53 5.05 -3.06
N ARG A 24 9.77 3.72 -3.03
CA ARG A 24 9.83 2.90 -4.25
C ARG A 24 8.44 2.78 -4.86
N LEU A 25 7.44 2.54 -4.02
CA LEU A 25 6.04 2.45 -4.41
C LEU A 25 5.50 3.78 -4.92
N HIS A 26 5.82 4.89 -4.24
CA HIS A 26 5.51 6.25 -4.68
C HIS A 26 6.11 6.52 -6.06
N ARG A 27 7.42 6.30 -6.26
CA ARG A 27 8.06 6.48 -7.58
C ARG A 27 7.45 5.58 -8.66
N TYR A 28 6.98 4.39 -8.31
CA TYR A 28 6.28 3.50 -9.25
C TYR A 28 4.91 4.07 -9.63
N LEU A 29 4.16 4.60 -8.66
CA LEU A 29 2.83 5.18 -8.86
C LEU A 29 2.89 6.53 -9.58
N ALA A 30 3.81 7.41 -9.19
CA ALA A 30 3.96 8.74 -9.76
C ALA A 30 4.22 8.70 -11.27
N ARG A 31 4.93 7.67 -11.76
CA ARG A 31 5.13 7.44 -13.20
C ARG A 31 3.85 7.09 -13.97
N ARG A 32 2.78 6.67 -13.29
CA ARG A 32 1.52 6.21 -13.91
C ARG A 32 0.39 7.20 -13.75
N VAL A 33 0.33 7.89 -12.61
CA VAL A 33 -0.81 8.74 -12.24
C VAL A 33 -0.41 10.14 -11.77
N GLY A 34 0.88 10.49 -11.83
CA GLY A 34 1.38 11.76 -11.28
C GLY A 34 1.65 11.68 -9.77
N ALA A 35 2.44 12.63 -9.26
CA ALA A 35 2.93 12.60 -7.88
C ALA A 35 1.81 12.80 -6.85
N GLU A 36 0.90 13.73 -7.10
CA GLU A 36 -0.20 14.04 -6.17
C GLU A 36 -1.08 12.82 -5.90
N ILE A 37 -1.53 12.14 -6.95
CA ILE A 37 -2.33 10.92 -6.80
C ILE A 37 -1.49 9.78 -6.22
N ALA A 38 -0.19 9.75 -6.49
CA ALA A 38 0.68 8.71 -5.97
C ALA A 38 0.80 8.74 -4.44
N ASP A 39 0.83 9.93 -3.82
CA ASP A 39 0.86 10.06 -2.36
C ASP A 39 -0.37 9.40 -1.72
N ASP A 40 -1.56 9.71 -2.23
CA ASP A 40 -2.82 9.12 -1.76
C ASP A 40 -2.84 7.60 -1.94
N LEU A 41 -2.41 7.10 -3.11
CA LEU A 41 -2.42 5.67 -3.41
C LEU A 41 -1.39 4.88 -2.58
N VAL A 42 -0.27 5.50 -2.19
CA VAL A 42 0.67 4.89 -1.23
C VAL A 42 0.01 4.76 0.13
N ALA A 43 -0.63 5.82 0.62
CA ALA A 43 -1.33 5.79 1.91
C ALA A 43 -2.43 4.70 1.92
N GLU A 44 -3.22 4.60 0.85
CA GLU A 44 -4.24 3.55 0.70
C GLU A 44 -3.65 2.13 0.70
N ALA A 45 -2.52 1.91 0.02
CA ALA A 45 -1.87 0.59 -0.03
C ALA A 45 -1.36 0.14 1.35
N PHE A 46 -0.72 1.02 2.11
CA PHE A 46 -0.27 0.71 3.46
C PHE A 46 -1.43 0.58 4.45
N LEU A 47 -2.52 1.33 4.25
CA LEU A 47 -3.74 1.17 5.03
C LEU A 47 -4.43 -0.18 4.75
N ALA A 48 -4.38 -0.66 3.49
CA ALA A 48 -4.84 -2.00 3.14
C ALA A 48 -3.99 -3.07 3.85
N LEU A 49 -2.66 -2.93 3.84
CA LEU A 49 -1.76 -3.83 4.57
C LEU A 49 -2.08 -3.85 6.07
N TRP A 50 -2.33 -2.69 6.66
CA TRP A 50 -2.69 -2.58 8.08
C TRP A 50 -4.01 -3.29 8.41
N ARG A 51 -5.02 -3.17 7.53
CA ARG A 51 -6.37 -3.74 7.72
C ARG A 51 -6.41 -5.25 7.46
N ASP A 52 -5.61 -5.74 6.51
CA ASP A 52 -5.62 -7.13 6.05
C ASP A 52 -4.47 -7.96 6.66
N ARG A 53 -4.09 -7.66 7.91
CA ARG A 53 -2.96 -8.35 8.58
C ARG A 53 -3.10 -9.86 8.66
N ALA A 54 -4.34 -10.36 8.75
CA ALA A 54 -4.63 -11.80 8.77
C ALA A 54 -4.54 -12.46 7.37
N GLY A 55 -4.66 -11.70 6.29
CA GLY A 55 -4.62 -12.20 4.91
C GLY A 55 -3.34 -11.84 4.14
N SER A 56 -2.58 -10.85 4.63
CA SER A 56 -1.32 -10.43 4.03
C SER A 56 -0.23 -11.48 4.23
N PRO A 57 0.68 -11.68 3.24
CA PRO A 57 1.82 -12.56 3.44
C PRO A 57 2.68 -12.09 4.62
N HIS A 58 3.12 -13.04 5.46
CA HIS A 58 3.99 -12.76 6.61
C HIS A 58 5.47 -12.56 6.25
N GLU A 59 5.88 -12.97 5.05
CA GLU A 59 7.24 -12.81 4.54
C GLU A 59 7.42 -11.43 3.86
N PRO A 60 8.43 -10.62 4.25
CA PRO A 60 8.60 -9.25 3.78
C PRO A 60 8.57 -9.08 2.26
N ASP A 61 9.27 -9.93 1.52
CA ASP A 61 9.34 -9.86 0.06
C ASP A 61 7.98 -10.17 -0.58
N ALA A 62 7.23 -11.11 -0.02
CA ALA A 62 5.88 -11.44 -0.47
C ALA A 62 4.90 -10.29 -0.14
N THR A 63 5.05 -9.64 1.02
CA THR A 63 4.27 -8.44 1.38
C THR A 63 4.56 -7.28 0.42
N VAL A 64 5.83 -7.07 0.05
CA VAL A 64 6.20 -6.05 -0.95
C VAL A 64 5.56 -6.35 -2.30
N ALA A 65 5.66 -7.59 -2.79
CA ALA A 65 5.02 -8.00 -4.04
C ALA A 65 3.49 -7.79 -4.00
N TRP A 66 2.86 -8.15 -2.88
CA TRP A 66 1.42 -7.92 -2.65
C TRP A 66 1.06 -6.42 -2.67
N LEU A 67 1.86 -5.55 -2.05
CA LEU A 67 1.65 -4.09 -2.07
C LEU A 67 1.67 -3.54 -3.50
N TYR A 68 2.57 -3.99 -4.36
CA TYR A 68 2.58 -3.60 -5.77
C TYR A 68 1.33 -4.10 -6.52
N GLY A 69 0.81 -5.28 -6.17
CA GLY A 69 -0.45 -5.79 -6.69
C GLY A 69 -1.65 -4.92 -6.30
N VAL A 70 -1.76 -4.56 -5.02
CA VAL A 70 -2.79 -3.63 -4.50
C VAL A 70 -2.68 -2.28 -5.21
N ALA A 71 -1.48 -1.69 -5.24
CA ALA A 71 -1.24 -0.40 -5.87
C ALA A 71 -1.60 -0.39 -7.37
N THR A 72 -1.32 -1.49 -8.09
CA THR A 72 -1.73 -1.64 -9.50
C THR A 72 -3.25 -1.63 -9.65
N ASN A 73 -3.97 -2.29 -8.76
CA ASN A 73 -5.44 -2.30 -8.77
C ASN A 73 -6.02 -0.93 -8.43
N LEU A 74 -5.40 -0.20 -7.49
CA LEU A 74 -5.79 1.17 -7.15
C LEU A 74 -5.63 2.12 -8.34
N VAL A 75 -4.51 2.05 -9.07
CA VAL A 75 -4.31 2.82 -10.31
C VAL A 75 -5.40 2.52 -11.34
N ARG A 76 -5.70 1.24 -11.58
CA ARG A 76 -6.75 0.84 -12.53
C ARG A 76 -8.11 1.41 -12.14
N ARG A 77 -8.43 1.43 -10.84
CA ARG A 77 -9.67 2.02 -10.31
C ARG A 77 -9.68 3.53 -10.49
N HIS A 78 -8.57 4.20 -10.17
CA HIS A 78 -8.44 5.65 -10.31
C HIS A 78 -8.66 6.10 -11.76
N VAL A 79 -7.93 5.50 -12.72
CA VAL A 79 -8.06 5.82 -14.15
C VAL A 79 -9.50 5.62 -14.66
N ARG A 80 -10.15 4.51 -14.29
CA ARG A 80 -11.54 4.25 -14.67
C ARG A 80 -12.52 5.27 -14.09
N THR A 81 -12.26 5.78 -12.89
CA THR A 81 -13.11 6.81 -12.27
C THR A 81 -12.95 8.14 -13.00
N GLU A 82 -11.71 8.55 -13.31
CA GLU A 82 -11.45 9.79 -14.05
C GLU A 82 -12.01 9.75 -15.46
N GLU A 83 -11.83 8.63 -16.18
CA GLU A 83 -12.44 8.44 -17.51
C GLU A 83 -13.96 8.56 -17.49
N ARG A 84 -14.63 8.09 -16.42
CA ARG A 84 -16.08 8.23 -16.28
C ARG A 84 -16.48 9.67 -16.01
N ARG A 85 -15.72 10.41 -15.20
CA ARG A 85 -15.99 11.83 -14.89
C ARG A 85 -15.84 12.71 -16.14
N LEU A 86 -14.85 12.45 -16.98
CA LEU A 86 -14.61 13.20 -18.22
C LEU A 86 -15.63 12.91 -19.34
N ARG A 87 -16.37 11.80 -19.26
CA ARG A 87 -17.38 11.39 -20.24
C ARG A 87 -18.82 11.79 -19.85
N ALA A 88 -19.01 12.34 -18.66
CA ALA A 88 -20.30 12.82 -18.17
C ALA A 88 -20.49 14.31 -18.48
#